data_AF-A0A0L0K119-F1
#
_entry.id   AF-A0A0L0K119-F1
#
_cell.length_a   1.000
_cell.length_b   1.000
_cell.length_c   1.000
_cell.angle_alpha   90.00
_cell.angle_beta   90.00
_cell.angle_gamma   90.00
#
_symmetry.space_group_name_H-M   'P 1'
#
loop_
_entity.id
_entity.type
_entity.pdbx_description
1 polymer ?
#
loop_
_entity_poly.entity_id
_entity_poly.type
_entity_poly.pdbx_seq_one_letter_code
_entity_poly.pdbx_strand_id
1 'polypeptide(L)' 'MTRTVIDLDDDLVADVAKALGTNTKKETVNTALREVLESRRRALAVARLRAAASDGAFDLELFENKENYRR' A
#
# COMPACT_ATOMS: atom_id res chain seq x y z
N MET A 1 18.17 -14.95 -4.54
CA MET A 1 17.05 -15.64 -3.87
C MET A 1 17.58 -16.98 -3.36
N THR A 2 17.18 -17.36 -2.14
CA THR A 2 17.46 -18.69 -1.58
C THR A 2 16.34 -19.64 -1.97
N ARG A 3 16.67 -20.92 -2.21
CA ARG A 3 15.67 -21.94 -2.52
C ARG A 3 15.06 -22.44 -1.21
N THR A 4 13.76 -22.26 -1.06
CA THR A 4 12.97 -22.73 0.08
C THR A 4 11.92 -23.70 -0.44
N VAL A 5 11.76 -24.85 0.24
CA VAL A 5 10.70 -25.81 -0.05
C VAL A 5 9.62 -25.61 1.02
N ILE A 6 8.43 -25.23 0.58
CA ILE A 6 7.25 -25.03 1.42
C ILE A 6 6.05 -25.60 0.68
N ASP A 7 5.09 -26.13 1.43
CA ASP A 7 3.78 -26.48 0.89
C ASP A 7 2.91 -25.22 0.81
N LEU A 8 2.21 -25.08 -0.31
CA LEU A 8 1.30 -23.96 -0.58
C LEU A 8 -0.03 -24.52 -1.05
N ASP A 9 -1.10 -23.85 -0.66
CA ASP A 9 -2.43 -24.09 -1.22
C ASP A 9 -2.45 -23.59 -2.67
N ASP A 10 -2.60 -24.53 -3.60
CA ASP A 10 -2.54 -24.25 -5.04
C ASP A 10 -3.74 -23.46 -5.55
N ASP A 11 -4.90 -23.61 -4.93
CA ASP A 11 -6.10 -22.85 -5.28
C ASP A 11 -5.92 -21.40 -4.84
N LEU A 12 -5.40 -21.18 -3.62
CA LEU A 12 -5.06 -19.84 -3.13
C LEU A 12 -4.02 -19.17 -4.01
N VAL A 13 -2.96 -19.88 -4.39
CA VAL A 13 -1.92 -19.32 -5.28
C VAL A 13 -2.50 -18.98 -6.64
N ALA A 14 -3.41 -19.79 -7.18
CA ALA A 14 -4.07 -19.49 -8.46
C ALA A 14 -4.92 -18.21 -8.39
N ASP A 15 -5.66 -18.01 -7.31
CA ASP A 15 -6.50 -16.82 -7.15
C ASP A 15 -5.67 -15.55 -6.92
N VAL A 16 -4.61 -15.64 -6.12
CA VAL A 16 -3.66 -14.54 -5.96
C VAL A 16 -2.93 -14.26 -7.28
N ALA A 17 -2.60 -15.28 -8.06
CA ALA A 17 -1.94 -15.11 -9.35
C ALA A 17 -2.81 -14.31 -10.33
N LYS A 18 -4.12 -14.61 -10.38
CA LYS A 18 -5.10 -13.84 -11.17
C LYS A 18 -5.21 -12.41 -10.66
N ALA A 19 -5.32 -12.21 -9.34
CA ALA A 19 -5.44 -10.89 -8.74
C ALA A 19 -4.21 -10.00 -9.00
N LEU A 20 -3.01 -10.59 -9.01
CA LEU A 20 -1.75 -9.88 -9.23
C LEU A 20 -1.30 -9.87 -10.70
N GLY A 21 -1.99 -10.56 -11.60
CA GLY A 21 -1.62 -10.68 -13.02
C GLY A 21 -0.28 -11.40 -13.26
N THR A 22 0.06 -12.36 -12.40
CA THR A 22 1.34 -13.09 -12.44
C THR A 22 1.19 -14.46 -13.08
N ASN A 23 2.26 -14.95 -13.72
CA ASN A 23 2.20 -16.17 -14.53
C ASN A 23 2.88 -17.38 -13.87
N THR A 24 3.66 -17.18 -12.80
CA THR A 24 4.37 -18.26 -12.12
C THR A 24 4.17 -18.20 -10.62
N LYS A 25 4.06 -19.37 -9.95
CA LYS A 25 3.92 -19.46 -8.49
C LYS A 25 4.99 -18.64 -7.75
N LYS A 26 6.24 -18.69 -8.23
CA LYS A 26 7.36 -17.89 -7.69
C LYS A 26 7.09 -16.39 -7.79
N GLU A 27 6.63 -15.92 -8.95
CA GLU A 27 6.33 -14.51 -9.17
C GLU A 27 5.16 -14.08 -8.28
N THR A 28 4.09 -14.86 -8.24
CA THR A 28 2.93 -14.65 -7.36
C THR A 28 3.35 -14.48 -5.91
N VAL A 29 4.15 -15.41 -5.36
CA VAL A 29 4.60 -15.35 -3.96
C VAL A 29 5.47 -14.12 -3.71
N ASN A 30 6.46 -13.84 -4.57
CA ASN A 30 7.33 -12.68 -4.37
C ASN A 30 6.57 -11.36 -4.48
N THR A 31 5.63 -11.25 -5.40
CA THR A 31 4.80 -10.05 -5.58
C THR A 31 3.83 -9.89 -4.42
N ALA A 32 3.18 -10.97 -3.97
CA ALA A 32 2.30 -10.95 -2.80
C ALA A 32 3.04 -10.48 -1.53
N LEU A 33 4.25 -10.98 -1.29
CA LEU A 33 5.07 -10.56 -0.14
C LEU A 33 5.41 -9.07 -0.19
N ARG A 34 5.68 -8.52 -1.39
CA ARG A 34 5.91 -7.08 -1.55
C ARG A 34 4.63 -6.29 -1.30
N GLU A 35 3.51 -6.71 -1.87
CA GLU A 35 2.23 -6.00 -1.72
C GLU A 35 1.78 -5.95 -0.26
N VAL A 36 2.01 -7.01 0.53
CA VAL A 36 1.72 -6.99 1.98
C VAL A 36 2.54 -5.91 2.70
N LEU A 37 3.83 -5.80 2.40
CA LEU A 37 4.68 -4.78 3.00
C LEU A 37 4.28 -3.37 2.57
N GLU A 38 3.95 -3.18 1.31
CA GLU A 38 3.48 -1.90 0.80
C GLU A 38 2.13 -1.50 1.39
N SER A 39 1.17 -2.41 1.43
CA SER A 39 -0.13 -2.21 2.06
C SER A 39 0.02 -1.79 3.52
N ARG A 40 0.91 -2.45 4.28
CA ARG A 40 1.21 -2.04 5.66
C ARG A 40 1.84 -0.65 5.74
N ARG A 41 2.78 -0.32 4.86
CA ARG A 41 3.41 1.02 4.81
C ARG A 41 2.37 2.10 4.49
N ARG A 42 1.48 1.85 3.51
CA ARG A 42 0.39 2.75 3.15
C ARG A 42 -0.56 2.97 4.34
N ALA A 43 -0.94 1.91 5.06
CA ALA A 43 -1.80 2.01 6.24
C ALA A 43 -1.16 2.85 7.36
N LEU A 44 0.14 2.64 7.64
CA LEU A 44 0.88 3.44 8.63
C LEU A 44 1.00 4.91 8.22
N ALA A 45 1.22 5.19 6.94
CA ALA A 45 1.27 6.55 6.43
C ALA A 45 -0.07 7.26 6.63
N VAL A 46 -1.20 6.60 6.33
CA VAL A 46 -2.54 7.15 6.57
C VAL A 46 -2.78 7.40 8.05
N ALA A 47 -2.39 6.48 8.93
CA ALA A 47 -2.52 6.68 10.38
C ALA A 47 -1.73 7.90 10.86
N ARG A 48 -0.51 8.08 10.36
CA ARG A 48 0.33 9.26 10.68
C ARG A 48 -0.26 10.56 10.16
N LEU A 49 -0.77 10.58 8.93
CA LEU A 49 -1.45 11.74 8.35
C LEU A 49 -2.65 12.15 9.20
N ARG A 50 -3.45 11.20 9.66
CA ARG A 50 -4.59 11.47 10.56
C ARG A 50 -4.13 12.06 11.89
N ALA A 51 -3.09 11.50 12.50
CA ALA A 51 -2.55 12.02 13.75
C ALA A 51 -2.04 13.47 13.59
N ALA A 52 -1.30 13.74 12.52
CA ALA A 52 -0.81 15.08 12.20
C ALA A 52 -1.96 16.07 11.97
N ALA A 53 -3.02 15.65 11.26
CA ALA A 53 -4.21 16.48 11.08
C ALA A 53 -4.90 16.84 12.39
N SER A 54 -5.05 15.86 13.31
CA SER A 54 -5.63 16.11 14.63
C SER A 54 -4.77 17.01 15.51
N ASP A 55 -3.45 17.03 15.31
CA ASP A 55 -2.49 17.90 16.02
C ASP A 55 -2.36 19.29 15.39
N GLY A 56 -3.20 19.62 14.39
CA GLY A 56 -3.17 20.93 13.74
C GLY A 56 -2.00 21.14 12.78
N ALA A 57 -1.36 20.07 12.30
CA ALA A 57 -0.24 20.16 11.36
C ALA A 57 -0.63 20.71 9.97
N PHE A 58 -1.92 20.83 9.68
CA PHE A 58 -2.44 21.46 8.48
C PHE A 58 -3.15 22.76 8.84
N ASP A 59 -2.63 23.88 8.33
CA ASP A 59 -3.32 25.17 8.38
C ASP A 59 -4.37 25.19 7.26
N LEU A 60 -5.58 24.74 7.61
CA LEU A 60 -6.71 24.70 6.69
C LEU A 60 -7.23 26.09 6.36
N GLU A 61 -7.07 27.06 7.27
CA GLU A 61 -7.50 28.45 7.07
C GLU A 61 -6.70 29.13 5.95
N LEU A 62 -5.41 28.82 5.84
CA LEU A 62 -4.58 29.25 4.72
C LEU A 62 -5.11 28.75 3.37
N PHE A 63 -5.60 27.51 3.29
CA PHE A 63 -6.17 26.94 2.06
C PHE A 63 -7.57 27.50 1.72
N GLU A 64 -8.29 28.01 2.71
CA GLU A 64 -9.59 28.66 2.51
C GLU A 64 -9.46 30.13 2.07
N ASN A 65 -8.31 30.77 2.32
CA ASN A 65 -8.05 32.12 1.85
C ASN A 65 -7.75 32.14 0.33
N LYS A 66 -8.80 32.46 -0.44
CA LYS A 66 -8.75 32.54 -1.91
C LYS A 66 -8.37 33.92 -2.46
N GLU A 67 -8.08 34.91 -1.62
CA GLU A 67 -7.81 36.28 -2.05
C GLU A 67 -6.59 36.38 -3.00
N ASN A 68 -5.66 35.42 -2.93
CA ASN A 68 -4.45 35.38 -3.76
C ASN A 68 -4.49 34.34 -4.91
N TYR A 69 -5.61 33.65 -5.15
CA TYR A 69 -5.67 32.55 -6.13
C TYR A 69 -5.71 33.02 -7.60
N ARG A 70 -5.90 34.31 -7.83
CA ARG A 70 -5.92 34.93 -9.17
C ARG A 70 -5.16 36.26 -9.14
N ARG A 71 -3.85 36.20 -9.20
CA ARG A 71 -3.02 37.33 -9.62
C ARG A 71 -2.10 36.88 -10.74
#